data_AF-A0A645I0X4-F1
#
_entry.id   AF-A0A645I0X4-F1
#
_cell.length_a   1.000
_cell.length_b   1.000
_cell.length_c   1.000
_cell.angle_alpha   90.00
_cell.angle_beta   90.00
_cell.angle_gamma   90.00
#
_symmetry.space_group_name_H-M   'P 1'
#
loop_
_entity.id
_entity.type
_entity.pdbx_description
1 polymer ?
#
loop_
_entity_poly.entity_id
_entity_poly.type
_entity_poly.pdbx_seq_one_letter_code
_entity_poly.pdbx_strand_id
1 'polypeptide(L)'
;MKQDDRRLKLSMKFLDKIKNFLESELIKIKRNKKELKKADPFLDTNRTLENSLEADVDEQIGHFDTEIKINFLAKRTVQLRKALTRLKLGKYGICERCGSMIDTDRLVVNPEATTCVKCEKESES
;
A
#
# COMPACT_ATOMS: atom_id res chain seq x y z
N MET A 1 19.80 -4.21 -32.08
CA MET A 1 19.91 -4.07 -30.61
C MET A 1 19.30 -2.75 -30.12
N LYS A 2 17.97 -2.54 -30.24
CA LYS A 2 17.30 -1.27 -29.88
C LYS A 2 16.53 -1.35 -28.54
N GLN A 3 17.20 -1.71 -27.45
CA GLN A 3 16.56 -1.81 -26.13
C GLN A 3 17.17 -0.91 -25.03
N ASP A 4 18.26 -0.19 -25.29
CA ASP A 4 18.99 0.51 -24.21
C ASP A 4 18.51 1.96 -23.95
N ASP A 5 17.84 2.60 -24.91
CA ASP A 5 17.50 4.03 -24.85
C ASP A 5 16.32 4.40 -23.93
N ARG A 6 15.56 3.40 -23.46
CA ARG A 6 14.32 3.62 -22.68
C ARG A 6 14.54 3.79 -21.17
N ARG A 7 15.76 3.57 -20.69
CA ARG A 7 16.14 3.68 -19.27
C ARG A 7 16.43 5.12 -18.80
N LEU A 8 16.49 6.10 -19.72
CA LEU A 8 17.14 7.40 -19.50
C LEU A 8 16.23 8.59 -19.14
N LYS A 9 14.95 8.38 -18.77
CA LYS A 9 14.06 9.52 -18.47
C LYS A 9 13.82 9.83 -16.98
N LEU A 10 14.01 8.88 -16.07
CA LEU A 10 13.87 9.16 -14.64
C LEU A 10 15.24 9.40 -14.03
N SER A 11 15.47 10.62 -13.54
CA SER A 11 16.73 10.96 -12.89
C SER A 11 16.99 10.08 -11.67
N MET A 12 18.25 9.72 -11.42
CA MET A 12 18.64 8.92 -10.26
C MET A 12 18.16 9.56 -8.94
N LYS A 13 18.24 10.90 -8.85
CA LYS A 13 17.74 11.67 -7.71
C LYS A 13 16.23 11.52 -7.49
N PHE A 14 15.45 11.41 -8.56
CA PHE A 14 14.01 11.18 -8.44
C PHE A 14 13.72 9.78 -7.90
N LEU A 15 14.41 8.76 -8.44
CA LEU A 15 14.25 7.39 -7.96
C LEU A 15 14.63 7.24 -6.48
N ASP A 16 15.69 7.92 -6.02
CA ASP A 16 16.05 7.93 -4.60
C ASP A 16 14.97 8.57 -3.71
N LYS A 17 14.38 9.69 -4.16
CA LYS A 17 13.25 10.32 -3.43
C LYS A 17 12.05 9.39 -3.33
N ILE A 18 11.70 8.73 -4.43
CA ILE A 18 10.59 7.76 -4.45
C ILE A 18 10.89 6.57 -3.54
N LYS A 19 12.10 6.01 -3.60
CA LYS A 19 12.52 4.91 -2.72
C LYS A 19 12.37 5.29 -1.25
N ASN A 20 12.90 6.45 -0.86
CA ASN A 20 12.82 6.94 0.52
C ASN A 20 11.37 7.15 0.96
N PHE A 21 10.52 7.70 0.07
CA PHE A 21 9.09 7.84 0.32
C PHE A 21 8.43 6.49 0.59
N LEU A 22 8.59 5.51 -0.32
CA LEU A 22 7.99 4.18 -0.21
C LEU A 22 8.43 3.45 1.07
N GLU A 23 9.72 3.55 1.44
CA GLU A 23 10.26 2.98 2.68
C GLU A 23 9.67 3.66 3.92
N SER A 24 9.54 5.00 3.91
CA SER A 24 8.92 5.75 5.01
C SER A 24 7.44 5.38 5.20
N GLU A 25 6.69 5.19 4.11
CA GLU A 25 5.28 4.79 4.16
C GLU A 25 5.11 3.38 4.74
N LEU A 26 6.00 2.44 4.39
CA LEU A 26 5.98 1.10 5.00
C LEU A 26 6.20 1.14 6.53
N ILE A 27 7.09 2.01 7.00
CA ILE A 27 7.33 2.21 8.44
C ILE A 27 6.07 2.78 9.11
N LYS A 28 5.42 3.78 8.50
CA LYS A 28 4.18 4.37 9.02
C LYS A 28 3.06 3.35 9.08
N ILE A 29 2.86 2.55 8.03
CA ILE A 29 1.85 1.49 8.02
C ILE A 29 2.13 0.45 9.10
N LYS A 30 3.40 0.05 9.29
CA LYS A 30 3.77 -0.89 10.36
C LYS A 30 3.41 -0.36 11.75
N ARG A 31 3.67 0.93 12.01
CA ARG A 31 3.28 1.59 13.27
C ARG A 31 1.77 1.65 13.42
N ASN A 32 1.06 2.10 12.38
CA ASN A 32 -0.40 2.21 12.39
C ASN A 32 -1.07 0.85 12.67
N LYS A 33 -0.63 -0.23 12.01
CA LYS A 33 -1.11 -1.59 12.29
C LYS A 33 -0.90 -2.02 13.75
N LYS A 34 0.21 -1.61 14.37
CA LYS A 34 0.47 -1.94 15.78
C LYS A 34 -0.51 -1.20 16.70
N GLU A 35 -0.77 0.08 16.44
CA GLU A 35 -1.71 0.87 17.25
C GLU A 35 -3.15 0.38 17.06
N LEU A 36 -3.57 0.07 15.83
CA LEU A 36 -4.88 -0.53 15.56
C LEU A 36 -5.09 -1.83 16.33
N LYS A 37 -4.08 -2.71 16.36
CA LYS A 37 -4.16 -3.96 17.14
C LYS A 37 -4.24 -3.72 18.65
N LYS A 38 -3.56 -2.70 19.18
CA LYS A 38 -3.67 -2.39 20.61
C LYS A 38 -5.02 -1.81 20.99
N ALA A 39 -5.67 -1.12 20.06
CA ALA A 39 -6.99 -0.53 20.24
C ALA A 39 -8.13 -1.53 19.97
N ASP A 40 -7.82 -2.77 19.57
CA ASP A 40 -8.79 -3.81 19.29
C ASP A 40 -9.40 -4.31 20.61
N PRO A 41 -10.72 -4.15 20.86
CA PRO A 41 -11.35 -4.58 22.10
C PRO A 41 -11.17 -6.08 22.39
N PHE A 42 -10.98 -6.90 21.34
CA PHE A 42 -10.83 -8.35 21.49
C PHE A 42 -9.42 -8.78 21.89
N LEU A 43 -8.44 -7.87 21.82
CA LEU A 43 -7.06 -8.11 22.26
C LEU A 43 -6.79 -7.62 23.68
N ASP A 44 -7.79 -7.02 24.35
CA ASP A 44 -7.68 -6.62 25.75
C ASP A 44 -7.70 -7.85 26.66
N THR A 45 -6.60 -8.05 27.40
CA THR A 45 -6.46 -9.15 28.37
C THR A 45 -7.33 -8.98 29.60
N ASN A 46 -7.82 -7.77 29.88
CA ASN A 46 -8.70 -7.47 31.00
C ASN A 46 -10.19 -7.58 30.64
N ARG A 47 -10.52 -8.10 29.45
CA ARG A 47 -11.90 -8.28 28.99
C ARG A 47 -12.68 -9.18 29.95
N THR A 48 -13.77 -8.64 30.51
CA THR A 48 -14.70 -9.38 31.36
C THR A 48 -15.70 -10.17 30.50
N LEU A 49 -16.16 -11.32 30.99
CA LEU A 49 -17.19 -12.12 30.31
C LEU A 49 -18.62 -11.67 30.66
N GLU A 50 -18.78 -10.69 31.55
CA GLU A 50 -20.06 -10.11 31.96
C GLU A 50 -20.25 -8.73 31.36
N ASN A 51 -20.52 -8.71 30.06
CA ASN A 51 -20.93 -7.52 29.35
C ASN A 51 -22.46 -7.49 29.21
N SER A 52 -23.03 -6.30 29.06
CA SER A 52 -24.41 -6.18 28.57
C SER A 52 -24.47 -6.57 27.09
N LEU A 53 -25.65 -6.97 26.61
CA LEU A 53 -25.86 -7.25 25.18
C LEU A 53 -25.46 -6.06 24.28
N GLU A 54 -25.70 -4.84 24.75
CA GLU A 54 -25.31 -3.62 24.02
C GLU A 54 -23.78 -3.47 23.96
N ALA A 55 -23.08 -3.65 25.08
CA ALA A 55 -21.62 -3.57 25.13
C ALA A 55 -20.95 -4.64 24.25
N ASP A 56 -21.49 -5.87 24.22
CA ASP A 56 -20.99 -6.94 23.35
C ASP A 56 -21.15 -6.63 21.85
N VAL A 57 -22.23 -5.94 21.47
CA VAL A 57 -22.44 -5.50 20.08
C VAL A 57 -21.44 -4.40 19.72
N ASP A 58 -21.23 -3.42 20.59
CA ASP A 58 -20.27 -2.33 20.36
C ASP A 58 -18.84 -2.85 20.23
N GLU A 59 -18.43 -3.81 21.07
CA GLU A 59 -17.13 -4.47 20.97
C GLU A 59 -16.95 -5.21 19.63
N GLN A 60 -17.96 -5.94 19.17
CA GLN A 60 -17.92 -6.66 17.89
C GLN A 60 -17.79 -5.69 16.71
N ILE A 61 -18.51 -4.57 16.73
CA ILE A 61 -18.40 -3.52 15.71
C ILE A 61 -16.98 -2.94 15.72
N GLY A 62 -16.44 -2.62 16.90
CA GLY A 62 -15.08 -2.08 17.04
C GLY A 62 -13.99 -3.04 16.55
N HIS A 63 -14.15 -4.33 16.82
CA HIS A 63 -13.26 -5.38 16.30
C HIS A 63 -13.32 -5.45 14.78
N PHE A 64 -14.51 -5.54 14.20
CA PHE A 64 -14.72 -5.62 12.76
C PHE A 64 -14.13 -4.40 12.01
N ASP A 65 -14.33 -3.20 12.56
CA ASP A 65 -13.73 -1.97 12.05
C ASP A 65 -12.20 -2.04 12.01
N THR A 66 -11.61 -2.60 13.07
CA THR A 66 -10.17 -2.77 13.20
C THR A 66 -9.64 -3.77 12.16
N GLU A 67 -10.32 -4.90 11.98
CA GLU A 67 -9.97 -5.91 10.98
C GLU A 67 -10.00 -5.33 9.55
N ILE A 68 -11.06 -4.59 9.20
CA ILE A 68 -11.17 -3.93 7.88
C ILE A 68 -10.00 -2.98 7.66
N LYS A 69 -9.70 -2.12 8.63
CA LYS A 69 -8.58 -1.16 8.55
C LYS A 69 -7.24 -1.88 8.36
N ILE A 70 -7.01 -2.96 9.12
CA ILE A 70 -5.79 -3.77 9.00
C ILE A 70 -5.68 -4.43 7.62
N ASN A 71 -6.79 -4.93 7.07
CA ASN A 71 -6.83 -5.54 5.75
C ASN A 71 -6.50 -4.53 4.65
N PHE A 72 -7.09 -3.33 4.70
CA PHE A 72 -6.78 -2.24 3.77
C PHE A 72 -5.28 -1.88 3.80
N LEU A 73 -4.72 -1.71 5.00
CA LEU A 73 -3.29 -1.47 5.19
C LEU A 73 -2.42 -2.64 4.69
N ALA A 74 -2.92 -3.88 4.76
CA ALA A 74 -2.23 -5.04 4.21
C ALA A 74 -2.13 -4.98 2.69
N LYS A 75 -3.24 -4.69 2.00
CA LYS A 75 -3.27 -4.51 0.54
C LYS A 75 -2.32 -3.40 0.10
N ARG A 76 -2.34 -2.25 0.78
CA ARG A 76 -1.41 -1.15 0.49
C ARG A 76 0.06 -1.52 0.72
N THR A 77 0.35 -2.29 1.78
CA THR A 77 1.71 -2.81 2.04
C THR A 77 2.23 -3.65 0.87
N VAL A 78 1.37 -4.49 0.27
CA VAL A 78 1.73 -5.31 -0.89
C VAL A 78 2.10 -4.41 -2.08
N GLN A 79 1.29 -3.39 -2.37
CA GLN A 79 1.56 -2.44 -3.47
C GLN A 79 2.86 -1.67 -3.27
N LEU A 80 3.12 -1.14 -2.07
CA LEU A 80 4.37 -0.44 -1.76
C LEU A 80 5.60 -1.34 -1.94
N ARG A 81 5.54 -2.58 -1.45
CA ARG A 81 6.62 -3.56 -1.62
C ARG A 81 6.85 -3.90 -3.09
N LYS A 82 5.76 -4.03 -3.85
CA LYS A 82 5.83 -4.30 -5.28
C LYS A 82 6.52 -3.15 -6.03
N ALA A 83 6.15 -1.90 -5.74
CA ALA A 83 6.80 -0.72 -6.31
C ALA A 83 8.30 -0.67 -5.98
N LEU A 84 8.68 -0.94 -4.72
CA LEU A 84 10.09 -1.05 -4.31
C LEU A 84 10.85 -2.14 -5.07
N THR A 85 10.26 -3.32 -5.24
CA THR A 85 10.85 -4.41 -6.03
C THR A 85 11.06 -3.97 -7.48
N ARG A 86 10.08 -3.28 -8.09
CA ARG A 86 10.23 -2.76 -9.46
C ARG A 86 11.34 -1.72 -9.56
N LEU A 87 11.51 -0.88 -8.54
CA LEU A 87 12.60 0.09 -8.46
C LEU A 87 13.96 -0.62 -8.41
N LYS A 88 14.10 -1.66 -7.58
CA LYS A 88 15.32 -2.49 -7.52
C LYS A 88 15.65 -3.17 -8.86
N LEU A 89 14.63 -3.60 -9.59
CA LEU A 89 14.78 -4.26 -10.90
C LEU A 89 14.96 -3.28 -12.07
N GLY A 90 14.96 -1.96 -11.82
CA GLY A 90 15.03 -0.95 -12.88
C GLY A 90 13.79 -0.93 -13.79
N LYS A 91 12.64 -1.41 -13.31
CA LYS A 91 11.36 -1.48 -14.04
C LYS A 91 10.31 -0.49 -13.51
N TYR A 92 10.72 0.40 -12.61
CA TYR A 92 9.83 1.45 -12.08
C TYR A 92 9.40 2.41 -13.18
N GLY A 93 8.14 2.85 -13.14
CA GLY A 93 7.53 3.69 -14.18
C GLY A 93 7.12 2.96 -15.46
N ILE A 94 7.27 1.63 -15.53
CA ILE A 94 6.74 0.80 -16.61
C ILE A 94 5.50 0.07 -16.10
N CYS A 95 4.42 0.06 -16.87
CA CYS A 95 3.21 -0.70 -16.57
C CYS A 95 3.51 -2.21 -16.63
N GLU A 96 3.14 -2.95 -15.61
CA GLU A 96 3.37 -4.39 -15.58
C GLU A 96 2.43 -5.21 -16.48
N ARG A 97 1.26 -4.67 -16.84
CA ARG A 97 0.27 -5.37 -17.66
C ARG A 97 0.54 -5.21 -19.16
N CYS A 98 0.76 -3.97 -19.62
CA CYS A 98 0.95 -3.68 -21.04
C CYS A 98 2.38 -3.29 -21.44
N GLY A 99 3.29 -3.10 -20.47
CA GLY A 99 4.67 -2.71 -20.76
C GLY A 99 4.87 -1.24 -21.17
N SER A 100 3.80 -0.45 -21.30
CA SER A 100 3.88 0.99 -21.60
C SER A 100 4.37 1.81 -20.41
N MET A 101 4.92 3.00 -20.66
CA MET A 101 5.28 3.92 -19.56
C MET A 101 4.03 4.37 -18.79
N ILE A 102 4.17 4.42 -17.48
CA ILE A 102 3.19 5.04 -16.58
C ILE A 102 3.42 6.55 -16.64
N ASP A 103 2.33 7.30 -16.71
CA ASP A 103 2.38 8.75 -16.69
C ASP A 103 3.15 9.26 -15.45
N THR A 104 4.07 10.19 -15.66
CA THR A 104 4.90 10.75 -14.58
C THR A 104 4.05 11.50 -13.56
N ASP A 105 3.00 12.19 -13.99
CA ASP A 105 2.10 12.92 -13.09
C ASP A 105 1.35 11.95 -12.18
N ARG A 106 0.97 10.77 -12.71
CA ARG A 106 0.41 9.69 -11.91
C ARG A 106 1.42 9.13 -10.91
N LEU A 107 2.69 8.98 -11.27
CA LEU A 107 3.72 8.49 -10.34
C LEU A 107 4.05 9.52 -9.24
N VAL A 108 3.90 10.82 -9.52
CA VAL A 108 4.04 11.87 -8.52
C VAL A 108 2.89 11.84 -7.51
N VAL A 109 1.65 11.66 -7.98
CA VAL A 109 0.46 11.59 -7.12
C VAL A 109 0.35 10.24 -6.41
N ASN A 110 0.68 9.15 -7.09
CA ASN A 110 0.59 7.77 -6.61
C ASN A 110 1.89 7.00 -6.88
N PRO A 111 2.91 7.15 -6.02
CA PRO A 111 4.21 6.49 -6.18
C PRO A 111 4.19 4.96 -6.15
N GLU A 112 3.16 4.35 -5.53
CA GLU A 112 3.00 2.89 -5.50
C GLU A 112 2.35 2.29 -6.75
N ALA A 113 1.94 3.11 -7.73
CA ALA A 113 1.30 2.64 -8.96
C ALA A 113 2.23 1.72 -9.78
N THR A 114 1.72 0.55 -10.16
CA THR A 114 2.47 -0.46 -10.96
C THR A 114 1.85 -0.77 -12.33
N THR A 115 0.60 -0.37 -12.54
CA THR A 115 -0.14 -0.44 -13.81
C THR A 115 -0.24 0.95 -14.43
N CYS A 116 -0.78 1.13 -15.65
CA CYS A 116 -1.14 2.46 -16.18
C CYS A 116 -2.66 2.69 -16.03
N VAL A 117 -3.12 3.94 -16.18
CA VAL A 117 -4.56 4.29 -16.03
C VAL A 117 -5.46 3.46 -16.95
N LYS A 118 -5.02 3.19 -18.19
CA LYS A 118 -5.78 2.35 -19.13
C LYS A 118 -5.99 0.94 -18.57
N CYS A 119 -4.91 0.31 -18.14
CA CYS A 119 -4.92 -1.04 -17.59
C CYS A 119 -5.62 -1.15 -16.23
N GLU A 120 -5.64 -0.07 -15.45
CA GLU A 120 -6.37 0.01 -14.18
C GLU A 120 -7.89 0.07 -14.43
N LYS A 121 -8.34 0.93 -15.35
CA LYS A 121 -9.76 0.99 -15.77
C LYS A 121 -10.27 -0.35 -16.31
N GLU A 122 -9.45 -1.04 -17.10
CA GLU A 122 -9.78 -2.39 -17.62
C GLU A 122 -9.85 -3.48 -16.55
N SER A 123 -9.30 -3.26 -15.35
CA SER A 123 -9.41 -4.23 -14.23
C SER A 123 -10.59 -3.95 -13.30
N GLU A 124 -11.21 -2.77 -13.43
CA GLU A 124 -12.40 -2.35 -12.67
C GLU A 124 -13.71 -2.65 -13.43
N SER A 125 -13.61 -3.08 -14.68
CA SER A 125 -14.73 -3.45 -15.56
C SER A 125 -15.16 -4.90 -15.39
#